data_AF-A0A519I4M3-F1
#
_entry.id   AF-A0A519I4M3-F1
#
_cell.length_a   1.000
_cell.length_b   1.000
_cell.length_c   1.000
_cell.angle_alpha   90.00
_cell.angle_beta   90.00
_cell.angle_gamma   90.00
#
_symmetry.space_group_name_H-M   'P 1'
#
loop_
_entity.id
_entity.type
_entity.pdbx_description
1 polymer ?
#
loop_
_entity_poly.entity_id
_entity_poly.type
_entity_poly.pdbx_seq_one_letter_code
_entity_poly.pdbx_strand_id
1 'polypeptide(L)'
;MVIDASLGNPGSHWVISYALPRTTGTFTAQNRLGAFYTALAYDPAVSGALQTLAFSMDVSSLSTSFAFDSIGQLRPALLQDGVVYTVINDDLIPSKSPLGVYQTRQWSFDAVASDWVTAVAGSSQRPDFGAGASPIFTGFRFAMGTNCSGASGCAPASAFLSVDNFSATLTPVPEPSTWLLLGAGLGCLALRRRT
;
A
#
# COMPACT_ATOMS: atom_id res chain seq x y z
N MET A 1 0.10 12.42 9.76
CA MET A 1 -0.49 12.97 8.51
C MET A 1 -1.61 12.04 8.07
N VAL A 2 -2.77 12.56 7.65
CA VAL A 2 -3.89 11.77 7.10
C VAL A 2 -4.04 12.16 5.62
N ILE A 3 -3.91 11.18 4.74
CA ILE A 3 -4.30 11.28 3.33
C ILE A 3 -5.70 10.70 3.23
N ASP A 4 -6.65 11.47 2.70
CA ASP A 4 -8.02 11.03 2.46
C ASP A 4 -8.40 11.31 1.01
N ALA A 5 -8.79 10.26 0.29
CA ALA A 5 -9.34 10.33 -1.06
C ALA A 5 -10.85 10.00 -1.04
N SER A 6 -11.57 10.42 0.01
CA SER A 6 -13.01 10.21 0.17
C SER A 6 -13.79 10.82 -0.99
N LEU A 7 -14.17 9.96 -1.93
CA LEU A 7 -15.18 10.25 -2.95
C LEU A 7 -16.41 9.33 -2.82
N GLY A 8 -16.64 8.68 -1.68
CA GLY A 8 -17.95 8.47 -1.10
C GLY A 8 -18.74 7.24 -1.54
N ASN A 9 -19.58 6.75 -0.60
CA ASN A 9 -20.73 5.92 -0.89
C ASN A 9 -22.03 6.56 -0.37
N PRO A 10 -23.02 6.89 -1.24
CA PRO A 10 -23.00 6.72 -2.69
C PRO A 10 -22.31 7.89 -3.41
N GLY A 11 -21.15 7.65 -4.03
CA GLY A 11 -20.31 8.64 -4.69
C GLY A 11 -19.34 8.05 -5.73
N SER A 12 -18.36 8.86 -6.15
CA SER A 12 -17.35 8.49 -7.15
C SER A 12 -16.33 7.52 -6.57
N HIS A 13 -16.16 6.37 -7.20
CA HIS A 13 -15.23 5.32 -6.75
C HIS A 13 -14.30 4.91 -7.89
N TRP A 14 -13.21 4.25 -7.53
CA TRP A 14 -12.24 3.73 -8.48
C TRP A 14 -12.71 2.35 -8.95
N VAL A 15 -12.69 2.13 -10.26
CA VAL A 15 -12.97 0.81 -10.84
C VAL A 15 -11.70 0.28 -11.48
N ILE A 16 -11.26 -0.89 -11.01
CA ILE A 16 -10.15 -1.64 -11.60
C ILE A 16 -10.76 -2.77 -12.41
N SER A 17 -10.52 -2.76 -13.71
CA SER A 17 -10.97 -3.81 -14.61
C SER A 17 -9.78 -4.57 -15.18
N TYR A 18 -9.98 -5.87 -15.37
CA TYR A 18 -9.07 -6.74 -16.06
C TYR A 18 -9.85 -7.55 -17.08
N ALA A 19 -9.31 -7.65 -18.28
CA ALA A 19 -9.85 -8.48 -19.34
C ALA A 19 -8.75 -9.42 -19.84
N LEU A 20 -9.02 -10.71 -19.78
CA LEU A 20 -8.24 -11.74 -20.44
C LEU A 20 -8.93 -12.09 -21.76
N PRO A 21 -8.35 -11.78 -22.93
CA PRO A 21 -8.87 -12.27 -24.19
C PRO A 21 -8.70 -13.79 -24.30
N ARG A 22 -9.37 -14.39 -25.29
CA ARG A 22 -9.12 -15.80 -25.63
C ARG A 22 -7.64 -15.98 -25.96
N THR A 23 -7.05 -17.02 -25.40
CA THR A 23 -5.63 -17.37 -25.59
C THR A 23 -5.51 -18.80 -26.09
N THR A 24 -4.33 -19.18 -26.56
CA THR A 24 -4.00 -20.56 -26.96
C THR A 24 -2.73 -21.00 -26.23
N GLY A 25 -2.56 -22.30 -26.01
CA GLY A 25 -1.41 -22.85 -25.30
C GLY A 25 -1.42 -22.59 -23.80
N THR A 26 -0.40 -23.13 -23.12
CA THR A 26 -0.25 -23.00 -21.68
C THR A 26 0.58 -21.79 -21.32
N PHE A 27 0.12 -20.97 -20.38
CA PHE A 27 0.93 -19.89 -19.82
C PHE A 27 0.45 -19.53 -18.41
N THR A 28 1.36 -18.90 -17.68
CA THR A 28 1.07 -18.26 -16.40
C THR A 28 1.51 -16.81 -16.49
N ALA A 29 0.65 -15.89 -16.07
CA ALA A 29 0.93 -14.47 -16.04
C ALA A 29 0.53 -13.89 -14.68
N GLN A 30 1.25 -12.88 -14.22
CA GLN A 30 0.86 -12.10 -13.05
C GLN A 30 0.81 -10.63 -13.44
N ASN A 31 -0.38 -10.06 -13.44
CA ASN A 31 -0.60 -8.64 -13.70
C ASN A 31 -0.61 -7.89 -12.38
N ARG A 32 0.04 -6.73 -12.35
CA ARG A 32 0.14 -5.89 -11.15
C ARG A 32 -0.08 -4.44 -11.55
N LEU A 33 -0.96 -3.77 -10.82
CA LEU A 33 -1.28 -2.35 -10.98
C LEU A 33 -1.05 -1.68 -9.63
N GLY A 34 -0.35 -0.54 -9.63
CA GLY A 34 -0.19 0.32 -8.47
C GLY A 34 -0.92 1.64 -8.70
N ALA A 35 -1.71 2.07 -7.72
CA ALA A 35 -2.37 3.36 -7.71
C ALA A 35 -1.87 4.13 -6.48
N PHE A 36 -1.31 5.32 -6.70
CA PHE A 36 -0.66 6.12 -5.65
C PHE A 36 -1.24 7.52 -5.63
N TYR A 37 -1.46 8.04 -4.43
CA TYR A 37 -1.81 9.44 -4.26
C TYR A 37 -0.52 10.27 -4.23
N THR A 38 -0.27 11.01 -5.30
CA THR A 38 0.98 11.78 -5.48
C THR A 38 0.85 13.27 -5.15
N ALA A 39 -0.35 13.72 -4.77
CA ALA A 39 -0.58 15.11 -4.38
C ALA A 39 -0.05 15.44 -2.97
N LEU A 40 0.11 14.42 -2.12
CA LEU A 40 0.72 14.55 -0.80
C LEU A 40 1.70 13.42 -0.57
N ALA A 41 2.89 13.77 -0.09
CA ALA A 41 3.91 12.83 0.34
C ALA A 41 4.20 13.03 1.83
N TYR A 42 4.54 11.95 2.52
CA TYR A 42 5.21 12.04 3.80
C TYR A 42 6.71 12.26 3.53
N ASP A 43 7.25 13.36 4.01
CA ASP A 43 8.69 13.64 3.92
C ASP A 43 9.36 13.35 5.27
N PRO A 44 10.11 12.24 5.40
CA PRO A 44 10.81 11.90 6.63
C PRO A 44 11.88 12.93 7.04
N ALA A 45 12.44 13.67 6.07
CA ALA A 45 13.42 14.72 6.35
C ALA A 45 12.81 15.94 7.06
N VAL A 46 11.49 16.12 6.95
CA VAL A 46 10.74 17.23 7.56
C VAL A 46 9.94 16.76 8.78
N SER A 47 9.33 15.58 8.70
CA SER A 47 8.41 15.07 9.73
C SER A 47 9.06 14.11 10.73
N GLY A 48 10.32 13.75 10.50
CA GLY A 48 11.05 12.75 11.29
C GLY A 48 10.86 11.32 10.76
N ALA A 49 11.55 10.37 11.41
CA ALA A 49 11.44 8.96 11.08
C ALA A 49 9.99 8.47 11.23
N LEU A 50 9.55 7.58 10.36
CA LEU A 50 8.20 7.03 10.41
C LEU A 50 8.12 5.93 11.47
N GLN A 51 7.07 5.93 12.29
CA GLN A 51 6.86 4.92 13.34
C GLN A 51 5.79 3.90 12.95
N THR A 52 4.63 4.37 12.47
CA THR A 52 3.50 3.50 12.12
C THR A 52 2.80 3.97 10.86
N LEU A 53 2.20 3.02 10.14
CA LEU A 53 1.35 3.25 8.98
C LEU A 53 0.00 2.57 9.20
N ALA A 54 -1.08 3.31 9.01
CA ALA A 54 -2.43 2.74 8.97
C ALA A 54 -3.09 3.04 7.63
N PHE A 55 -3.78 2.07 7.07
CA PHE A 55 -4.51 2.20 5.81
C PHE A 55 -5.96 1.80 6.03
N SER A 56 -6.87 2.49 5.35
CA SER A 56 -8.27 2.11 5.29
C SER A 56 -8.77 2.25 3.86
N MET A 57 -9.62 1.34 3.39
CA MET A 57 -10.40 1.54 2.17
C MET A 57 -11.65 0.68 2.18
N ASP A 58 -12.67 1.15 1.47
CA ASP A 58 -13.87 0.38 1.20
C ASP A 58 -13.69 -0.36 -0.13
N VAL A 59 -13.91 -1.67 -0.10
CA VAL A 59 -13.73 -2.52 -1.27
C VAL A 59 -15.04 -3.21 -1.59
N SER A 60 -15.56 -3.02 -2.79
CA SER A 60 -16.62 -3.86 -3.34
C SER A 60 -15.98 -5.03 -4.08
N SER A 61 -16.43 -6.23 -3.76
CA SER A 61 -15.82 -7.51 -4.10
C SER A 61 -15.48 -7.74 -5.57
N LEU A 62 -14.53 -8.66 -5.80
CA LEU A 62 -14.11 -9.11 -7.12
C LEU A 62 -15.24 -9.89 -7.80
N SER A 63 -15.90 -9.27 -8.77
CA SER A 63 -16.73 -10.03 -9.71
C SER A 63 -15.84 -10.55 -10.82
N THR A 64 -15.88 -11.85 -11.06
CA THR A 64 -15.10 -12.44 -12.13
C THR A 64 -15.80 -13.58 -12.85
N SER A 65 -15.65 -13.60 -14.17
CA SER A 65 -16.02 -14.72 -15.03
C SER A 65 -14.95 -15.82 -15.11
N PHE A 66 -13.81 -15.68 -14.41
CA PHE A 66 -12.85 -16.77 -14.26
C PHE A 66 -13.50 -17.97 -13.56
N ALA A 67 -13.31 -19.16 -14.14
CA ALA A 67 -13.80 -20.43 -13.59
C ALA A 67 -13.06 -20.83 -12.30
N PHE A 68 -11.83 -20.33 -12.13
CA PHE A 68 -11.01 -20.54 -10.95
C PHE A 68 -11.16 -19.34 -10.01
N ASP A 69 -11.04 -19.60 -8.70
CA ASP A 69 -10.82 -18.57 -7.68
C ASP A 69 -9.48 -17.89 -7.97
N SER A 70 -9.50 -16.96 -8.92
CA SER A 70 -8.38 -16.10 -9.21
C SER A 70 -8.26 -15.21 -7.99
N ILE A 71 -7.30 -15.52 -7.12
CA ILE A 71 -7.01 -14.73 -5.92
C ILE A 71 -6.40 -13.43 -6.44
N GLY A 72 -7.26 -12.49 -6.81
CA GLY A 72 -6.84 -11.10 -6.86
C GLY A 72 -6.35 -10.71 -5.47
N GLN A 73 -5.36 -9.83 -5.40
CA GLN A 73 -4.79 -9.37 -4.15
C GLN A 73 -4.78 -7.86 -4.19
N LEU A 74 -5.54 -7.24 -3.28
CA LEU A 74 -5.42 -5.83 -2.98
C LEU A 74 -4.59 -5.68 -1.70
N ARG A 75 -3.58 -4.82 -1.73
CA ARG A 75 -2.70 -4.56 -0.58
C ARG A 75 -2.35 -3.09 -0.48
N PRO A 76 -2.09 -2.56 0.73
CA PRO A 76 -1.39 -1.29 0.91
C PRO A 76 -0.04 -1.29 0.16
N ALA A 77 0.29 -0.14 -0.41
CA ALA A 77 1.53 0.05 -1.15
C ALA A 77 2.16 1.41 -0.86
N LEU A 78 3.48 1.47 -0.96
CA LEU A 78 4.27 2.69 -0.87
C LEU A 78 5.03 2.89 -2.18
N LEU A 79 5.19 4.14 -2.59
CA LEU A 79 6.11 4.55 -3.63
C LEU A 79 7.15 5.47 -2.99
N GLN A 80 8.42 5.10 -3.07
CA GLN A 80 9.54 5.88 -2.54
C GLN A 80 10.71 5.76 -3.51
N ASP A 81 11.26 6.89 -3.92
CA ASP A 81 12.38 6.95 -4.88
C ASP A 81 12.13 6.16 -6.18
N GLY A 82 10.89 6.23 -6.70
CA GLY A 82 10.49 5.50 -7.91
C GLY A 82 10.27 4.00 -7.72
N VAL A 83 10.49 3.45 -6.52
CA VAL A 83 10.31 2.03 -6.22
C VAL A 83 9.00 1.79 -5.49
N VAL A 84 8.24 0.79 -5.96
CA VAL A 84 6.98 0.35 -5.34
C VAL A 84 7.24 -0.77 -4.34
N TYR A 85 6.82 -0.54 -3.10
CA TYR A 85 6.86 -1.49 -2.01
C TYR A 85 5.45 -1.91 -1.61
N THR A 86 5.28 -3.19 -1.28
CA THR A 86 4.03 -3.75 -0.75
C THR A 86 4.32 -4.60 0.46
N VAL A 87 3.40 -4.61 1.42
CA VAL A 87 3.52 -5.46 2.59
C VAL A 87 3.40 -6.95 2.24
N ILE A 88 4.16 -7.79 2.95
CA ILE A 88 4.11 -9.25 2.83
C ILE A 88 2.88 -9.77 3.62
N ASN A 89 2.23 -10.82 3.13
CA ASN A 89 1.16 -11.58 3.82
C ASN A 89 -0.19 -10.86 4.09
N ASP A 90 -0.36 -9.56 3.84
CA ASP A 90 -1.66 -8.87 4.05
C ASP A 90 -2.56 -8.80 2.82
N ASP A 91 -2.83 -9.97 2.24
CA ASP A 91 -3.61 -10.07 1.01
C ASP A 91 -5.08 -9.94 1.33
N LEU A 92 -5.76 -9.08 0.57
CA LEU A 92 -7.20 -9.02 0.62
C LEU A 92 -7.82 -9.13 -0.77
N ILE A 93 -8.47 -10.28 -1.02
CA ILE A 93 -9.79 -10.37 -1.68
C ILE A 93 -10.46 -11.67 -1.14
N PRO A 94 -11.46 -11.58 -0.26
CA PRO A 94 -12.13 -12.77 0.26
C PRO A 94 -13.13 -13.29 -0.77
N SER A 95 -12.67 -14.17 -1.66
CA SER A 95 -13.51 -14.91 -2.63
C SER A 95 -14.47 -14.04 -3.47
N LYS A 96 -15.29 -14.67 -4.32
CA LYS A 96 -16.35 -13.97 -5.06
C LYS A 96 -17.41 -13.49 -4.06
N SER A 97 -17.76 -12.21 -4.08
CA SER A 97 -18.87 -11.66 -3.28
C SER A 97 -19.79 -10.82 -4.19
N PRO A 98 -21.07 -10.62 -3.82
CA PRO A 98 -22.02 -9.86 -4.64
C PRO A 98 -21.52 -8.46 -4.97
N LEU A 99 -21.63 -8.07 -6.23
CA LEU A 99 -21.33 -6.70 -6.67
C LEU A 99 -22.20 -5.69 -5.90
N GLY A 100 -21.60 -4.56 -5.55
CA GLY A 100 -22.30 -3.42 -4.94
C GLY A 100 -22.33 -3.42 -3.41
N VAL A 101 -21.79 -4.45 -2.74
CA VAL A 101 -21.57 -4.44 -1.28
C VAL A 101 -20.13 -4.06 -1.00
N TYR A 102 -19.93 -2.86 -0.43
CA TYR A 102 -18.63 -2.40 0.04
C TYR A 102 -18.33 -2.94 1.43
N GLN A 103 -17.10 -3.40 1.63
CA GLN A 103 -16.59 -3.80 2.93
C GLN A 103 -15.40 -2.93 3.28
N THR A 104 -15.44 -2.30 4.45
CA THR A 104 -14.31 -1.55 4.98
C THR A 104 -13.19 -2.48 5.37
N ARG A 105 -11.97 -2.06 5.04
CA ARG A 105 -10.74 -2.81 5.23
C ARG A 105 -9.70 -1.92 5.81
N GLN A 106 -9.08 -2.39 6.86
CA GLN A 106 -8.12 -1.63 7.64
C GLN A 106 -6.88 -2.46 7.85
N TRP A 107 -5.74 -1.79 7.77
CA TRP A 107 -4.44 -2.35 8.05
C TRP A 107 -3.67 -1.40 8.94
N SER A 108 -2.85 -1.94 9.82
CA SER A 108 -1.96 -1.16 10.69
C SER A 108 -0.63 -1.89 10.79
N PHE A 109 0.45 -1.15 10.58
CA PHE A 109 1.81 -1.66 10.55
C PHE A 109 2.73 -0.79 11.37
N ASP A 110 3.69 -1.43 12.04
CA ASP A 110 4.90 -0.73 12.44
C ASP A 110 5.74 -0.44 11.19
N ALA A 111 6.48 0.67 11.19
CA ALA A 111 7.35 1.08 10.09
C ALA A 111 8.66 0.26 10.10
N VAL A 112 8.52 -1.04 9.90
CA VAL A 112 9.63 -2.00 9.86
C VAL A 112 9.93 -2.36 8.42
N ALA A 113 11.08 -1.90 7.90
CA ALA A 113 11.43 -2.04 6.49
C ALA A 113 11.41 -3.50 5.99
N SER A 114 11.72 -4.49 6.83
CA SER A 114 11.75 -5.91 6.45
C SER A 114 10.39 -6.48 6.04
N ASP A 115 9.30 -5.86 6.47
CA ASP A 115 7.93 -6.34 6.24
C ASP A 115 7.40 -5.90 4.86
N TRP A 116 8.18 -5.07 4.16
CA TRP A 116 7.86 -4.52 2.85
C TRP A 116 8.78 -5.10 1.79
N VAL A 117 8.21 -5.50 0.67
CA VAL A 117 8.95 -6.05 -0.48
C VAL A 117 8.60 -5.32 -1.75
N THR A 118 9.53 -5.30 -2.70
CA THR A 118 9.21 -4.82 -4.03
C THR A 118 8.43 -5.88 -4.82
N ALA A 119 7.80 -5.46 -5.92
CA ALA A 119 7.21 -6.40 -6.86
C ALA A 119 8.25 -7.22 -7.65
N VAL A 120 9.53 -6.83 -7.63
CA VAL A 120 10.58 -7.50 -8.39
C VAL A 120 11.05 -8.73 -7.62
N ALA A 121 10.83 -9.91 -8.19
CA ALA A 121 11.23 -11.17 -7.57
C ALA A 121 12.73 -11.19 -7.30
N GLY A 122 13.13 -11.59 -6.09
CA GLY A 122 14.54 -11.66 -5.66
C GLY A 122 15.16 -10.32 -5.25
N SER A 123 14.42 -9.20 -5.31
CA SER A 123 14.95 -7.91 -4.88
C SER A 123 15.08 -7.83 -3.34
N SER A 124 16.26 -7.39 -2.90
CA SER A 124 16.55 -7.07 -1.50
C SER A 124 16.25 -5.62 -1.13
N GLN A 125 15.75 -4.80 -2.07
CA GLN A 125 15.39 -3.41 -1.78
C GLN A 125 14.24 -3.34 -0.77
N ARG A 126 14.32 -2.36 0.13
CA ARG A 126 13.35 -2.10 1.19
C ARG A 126 13.11 -0.59 1.27
N PRO A 127 11.91 -0.15 1.70
CA PRO A 127 11.69 1.27 1.95
C PRO A 127 12.57 1.74 3.10
N ASP A 128 12.96 3.01 3.06
CA ASP A 128 13.66 3.67 4.16
C ASP A 128 12.66 4.54 4.95
N PHE A 129 12.54 4.25 6.24
CA PHE A 129 11.65 4.95 7.16
C PHE A 129 12.40 5.91 8.09
N GLY A 130 13.72 6.06 7.92
CA GLY A 130 14.56 6.95 8.71
C GLY A 130 14.33 8.44 8.42
N ALA A 131 14.74 9.30 9.37
CA ALA A 131 14.53 10.76 9.32
C ALA A 131 15.30 11.51 8.22
N GLY A 132 16.02 10.81 7.32
CA GLY A 132 16.70 11.40 6.16
C GLY A 132 16.30 10.72 4.85
N ALA A 133 15.27 9.89 4.87
CA ALA A 133 14.83 9.11 3.72
C ALA A 133 14.08 9.97 2.69
N SER A 134 13.97 9.46 1.46
CA SER A 134 13.20 10.11 0.39
C SER A 134 11.70 10.16 0.71
N PRO A 135 10.95 11.10 0.10
CA PRO A 135 9.51 11.20 0.28
C PRO A 135 8.77 9.89 -0.03
N ILE A 136 7.76 9.60 0.80
CA ILE A 136 6.93 8.40 0.74
C ILE A 136 5.54 8.79 0.27
N PHE A 137 5.12 8.20 -0.84
CA PHE A 137 3.75 8.29 -1.35
C PHE A 137 2.99 7.02 -0.99
N THR A 138 1.74 7.16 -0.56
CA THR A 138 0.89 6.02 -0.20
C THR A 138 -0.09 5.68 -1.29
N GLY A 139 -0.45 4.41 -1.36
CA GLY A 139 -1.41 3.91 -2.32
C GLY A 139 -1.80 2.47 -2.03
N PHE A 140 -2.23 1.78 -3.08
CA PHE A 140 -2.53 0.37 -3.04
C PHE A 140 -2.03 -0.32 -4.31
N ARG A 141 -1.78 -1.62 -4.20
CA ARG A 141 -1.47 -2.50 -5.33
C ARG A 141 -2.58 -3.51 -5.51
N PHE A 142 -3.07 -3.60 -6.73
CA PHE A 142 -3.89 -4.72 -7.18
C PHE A 142 -3.03 -5.69 -7.98
N ALA A 143 -3.06 -6.97 -7.64
CA ALA A 143 -2.39 -8.03 -8.39
C ALA A 143 -3.38 -9.13 -8.74
N MET A 144 -3.21 -9.74 -9.91
CA MET A 144 -4.01 -10.90 -10.32
C MET A 144 -3.15 -11.88 -11.10
N GLY A 145 -3.18 -13.13 -10.66
CA GLY A 145 -2.60 -14.26 -11.37
C GLY A 145 -3.59 -14.82 -12.38
N THR A 146 -3.08 -15.19 -13.55
CA THR A 146 -3.80 -15.96 -14.56
C THR A 146 -2.99 -17.21 -14.85
N ASN A 147 -3.64 -18.36 -14.79
CA ASN A 147 -3.02 -19.62 -15.14
C ASN A 147 -3.89 -20.36 -16.16
N CYS A 148 -3.34 -20.59 -17.34
CA CYS A 148 -3.96 -21.36 -18.41
C CYS A 148 -3.19 -22.66 -18.55
N SER A 149 -3.75 -23.74 -18.00
CA SER A 149 -3.10 -25.06 -17.94
C SER A 149 -3.45 -25.99 -19.11
N GLY A 150 -4.44 -25.64 -19.93
CA GLY A 150 -4.87 -26.44 -21.08
C GLY A 150 -4.19 -26.02 -22.39
N ALA A 151 -3.94 -26.98 -23.29
CA ALA A 151 -3.44 -26.70 -24.64
C ALA A 151 -4.37 -25.78 -25.46
N SER A 152 -5.67 -25.81 -25.16
CA SER A 152 -6.68 -24.91 -25.70
C SER A 152 -6.61 -23.47 -25.15
N GLY A 153 -5.68 -23.17 -24.24
CA GLY A 153 -5.57 -21.89 -23.55
C GLY A 153 -6.71 -21.60 -22.58
N CYS A 154 -6.88 -20.32 -22.23
CA CYS A 154 -8.01 -19.84 -21.44
C CYS A 154 -9.15 -19.32 -22.31
N ALA A 155 -10.38 -19.58 -21.86
CA ALA A 155 -11.56 -18.85 -22.32
C ALA A 155 -11.43 -17.35 -21.98
N PRO A 156 -12.07 -16.46 -22.76
CA PRO A 156 -12.10 -15.05 -22.42
C PRO A 156 -12.79 -14.86 -21.06
N ALA A 157 -12.24 -13.97 -20.25
CA ALA A 157 -12.75 -13.70 -18.93
C ALA A 157 -12.40 -12.28 -18.48
N SER A 158 -13.08 -11.80 -17.46
CA SER A 158 -12.88 -10.47 -16.90
C SER A 158 -13.00 -10.50 -15.38
N ALA A 159 -12.39 -9.52 -14.75
CA ALA A 159 -12.56 -9.26 -13.34
C ALA A 159 -12.70 -7.76 -13.08
N PHE A 160 -13.54 -7.41 -12.11
CA PHE A 160 -13.79 -6.03 -11.69
C PHE A 160 -13.70 -5.92 -10.18
N LEU A 161 -13.02 -4.88 -9.72
CA LEU A 161 -12.91 -4.49 -8.31
C LEU A 161 -13.23 -3.01 -8.22
N SER A 162 -14.03 -2.63 -7.23
CA SER A 162 -14.24 -1.20 -6.92
C SER A 162 -13.62 -0.86 -5.57
N VAL A 163 -12.93 0.28 -5.51
CA VAL A 163 -12.27 0.81 -4.31
C VAL A 163 -12.77 2.23 -4.05
N ASP A 164 -13.10 2.51 -2.80
CA ASP A 164 -13.58 3.81 -2.34
C ASP A 164 -12.99 4.14 -0.95
N ASN A 165 -13.10 5.40 -0.52
CA ASN A 165 -12.70 5.91 0.80
C ASN A 165 -11.30 5.46 1.22
N PHE A 166 -10.35 5.51 0.27
CA PHE A 166 -8.96 5.21 0.57
C PHE A 166 -8.39 6.29 1.49
N SER A 167 -7.86 5.84 2.63
CA SER A 167 -7.15 6.67 3.58
C SER A 167 -5.84 6.02 3.99
N ALA A 168 -4.83 6.86 4.20
CA ALA A 168 -3.56 6.45 4.80
C ALA A 168 -3.16 7.44 5.90
N THR A 169 -2.84 6.92 7.07
CA THR A 169 -2.35 7.69 8.22
C THR A 169 -0.92 7.27 8.53
N LEU A 170 -0.02 8.25 8.52
CA LEU A 170 1.41 8.08 8.78
C LEU A 170 1.77 8.83 10.06
N THR A 171 2.32 8.11 11.04
CA THR A 171 2.67 8.64 12.36
C THR A 171 4.18 8.66 12.53
N PRO A 172 4.81 9.84 12.70
CA PRO A 172 6.24 9.93 12.95
C PRO A 172 6.61 9.43 14.35
N VAL A 173 7.88 9.06 14.53
CA VAL A 173 8.49 8.89 15.84
C VAL A 173 8.48 10.25 16.55
N PRO A 174 7.96 10.36 17.78
CA PRO A 174 8.01 11.61 18.53
C PRO A 174 9.47 12.09 18.65
N GLU A 175 9.74 13.31 18.20
CA GLU A 175 11.07 13.88 18.41
C GLU A 175 11.35 13.94 19.92
N PRO A 176 12.54 13.51 20.39
CA PRO A 176 12.94 13.72 21.77
C PRO A 176 12.85 15.23 22.01
N SER A 177 12.01 15.64 22.97
CA SER A 177 11.57 17.03 23.03
C SER A 177 12.77 17.97 22.97
N THR A 178 12.82 18.80 21.92
CA THR A 178 13.92 19.73 21.69
C THR A 178 14.19 20.59 22.92
N TRP A 179 13.14 20.83 23.72
CA TRP A 179 13.19 21.47 25.02
C TRP A 179 13.96 20.69 26.10
N LEU A 180 13.85 19.36 26.15
CA LEU A 180 14.66 18.53 27.05
C LEU A 180 16.13 18.58 26.65
N LEU A 181 16.44 18.48 25.34
CA LEU A 181 17.82 18.56 24.87
C LEU A 181 18.42 19.96 25.07
N LEU A 182 17.65 21.01 24.78
CA LEU A 182 18.04 22.39 25.05
C LEU A 182 18.22 22.64 26.54
N GLY A 183 17.29 22.17 27.36
CA GLY A 183 17.34 22.28 28.82
C GLY A 183 18.54 21.56 29.41
N ALA A 184 18.83 20.33 28.96
CA ALA A 184 20.02 19.58 29.35
C ALA A 184 21.31 20.29 28.91
N GLY A 185 21.35 20.82 27.68
CA GLY A 185 22.48 21.58 27.16
C GLY A 185 22.76 22.85 27.96
N LEU A 186 21.72 23.66 28.22
CA LEU A 186 21.81 24.86 29.05
C LEU A 186 22.21 24.53 30.50
N GLY A 187 21.67 23.45 31.05
CA GLY A 187 22.04 22.95 32.38
C GLY A 187 23.52 22.60 32.48
N CYS A 188 24.06 21.89 31.48
CA CYS A 188 25.48 21.56 31.40
C CYS A 188 26.36 22.82 31.27
N LEU A 189 25.95 23.79 30.47
CA LEU A 189 26.66 25.07 30.33
C LEU A 189 26.66 25.88 31.65
N ALA A 190 25.54 25.87 32.38
CA ALA A 190 25.44 26.54 33.67
C ALA A 190 26.34 25.90 34.74
N LEU A 191 26.42 24.56 34.76
CA LEU A 191 27.31 23.83 35.67
C LEU A 191 28.79 24.08 35.36
N ARG A 192 29.18 24.09 34.08
CA ARG A 192 30.57 24.36 33.65
C ARG A 192 31.05 25.77 34.02
N ARG A 193 30.14 26.74 34.14
CA ARG A 193 30.50 28.12 34.51
C ARG A 193 30.73 28.31 36.02
N ARG A 194 30.38 27.32 36.84
CA ARG A 194 30.52 27.34 38.31
C ARG A 194 31.75 26.59 38.83
N THR A 195 32.43 25.84 37.97
CA THR A 195 33.72 25.18 38.23
C THR A 195 34.85 26.00 37.64
#